data_AF-A0A662YZZ0-F1
#
_entry.id   AF-A0A662YZZ0-F1
#
_cell.length_a   1.000
_cell.length_b   1.000
_cell.length_c   1.000
_cell.angle_alpha   90.00
_cell.angle_beta   90.00
_cell.angle_gamma   90.00
#
_symmetry.space_group_name_H-M   'P 1'
#
loop_
_entity.id
_entity.type
_entity.pdbx_description
1 polymer ?
#
loop_
_entity_poly.entity_id
_entity_poly.type
_entity_poly.pdbx_seq_one_letter_code
_entity_poly.pdbx_strand_id
1 'polypeptide(L)' 'MEDEFSVKEVSEQLEIHHNSLYRWVSEYEKYGVSAFPGKGSALFDLQYENKKLAKENEQLREELELLKKFQVFLRQNKK' A
#
# COMPACT_ATOMS: atom_id res chain seq x y z
N MET A 1 -34.35 -2.23 -9.61
CA MET A 1 -33.88 -1.21 -10.55
C MET A 1 -32.69 -0.58 -9.88
N GLU A 2 -31.50 -0.73 -10.46
CA GLU A 2 -30.44 0.22 -10.13
C GLU A 2 -30.96 1.55 -10.68
N ASP A 3 -31.41 2.42 -9.79
CA ASP A 3 -31.77 3.76 -10.18
C ASP A 3 -30.48 4.42 -10.69
N GLU A 4 -30.47 4.75 -11.97
CA GLU A 4 -29.30 5.29 -12.68
C GLU A 4 -29.13 6.75 -12.29
N PHE A 5 -28.74 7.00 -11.03
CA PHE A 5 -28.47 8.34 -10.54
C PHE A 5 -27.18 8.89 -11.14
N SER A 6 -27.22 10.14 -11.61
CA SER A 6 -26.00 10.82 -12.05
C SER A 6 -25.10 11.12 -10.84
N VAL A 7 -23.79 11.16 -11.08
CA VAL A 7 -22.79 11.52 -10.04
C VAL A 7 -23.11 12.89 -9.41
N LYS A 8 -23.70 13.80 -10.18
CA LYS A 8 -24.12 15.12 -9.69
C LYS A 8 -25.24 15.01 -8.66
N GLU A 9 -26.32 14.29 -8.98
CA GLU A 9 -27.46 14.10 -8.07
C GLU A 9 -27.04 13.41 -6.77
N VAL A 10 -26.23 12.36 -6.86
CA VAL A 10 -25.72 11.66 -5.67
C VAL A 10 -24.80 12.57 -4.85
N SER A 11 -23.96 13.37 -5.50
CA SER A 11 -23.07 14.30 -4.78
C SER A 11 -23.84 15.39 -4.02
N GLU A 12 -24.94 15.88 -4.60
CA GLU A 12 -25.83 16.86 -3.96
C GLU A 12 -26.58 16.23 -2.78
N GLN A 13 -27.11 15.01 -2.93
CA GLN A 13 -27.78 14.28 -1.85
C GLN A 13 -26.87 13.96 -0.66
N LEU A 14 -25.61 13.64 -0.94
CA LEU A 14 -24.61 13.30 0.08
C LEU A 14 -23.87 14.53 0.63
N GLU A 15 -24.18 15.74 0.14
CA GLU A 15 -23.51 16.99 0.49
C GLU A 15 -21.97 16.93 0.32
N ILE A 16 -21.51 16.21 -0.70
CA ILE A 16 -20.08 16.08 -1.04
C ILE A 16 -19.77 16.71 -2.40
N HIS A 17 -18.53 17.11 -2.60
CA HIS A 17 -18.10 17.63 -3.89
C HIS A 17 -18.06 16.51 -4.95
N HIS A 18 -18.70 16.71 -6.11
CA HIS A 18 -18.76 15.74 -7.22
C HIS A 18 -17.39 15.17 -7.62
N ASN A 19 -16.32 15.99 -7.67
CA ASN A 19 -14.96 15.49 -7.96
C ASN A 19 -14.47 14.45 -6.95
N SER A 20 -14.84 14.58 -5.67
CA SER A 20 -14.50 13.58 -4.65
C SER A 20 -15.20 12.26 -4.94
N LEU A 21 -16.48 12.33 -5.32
CA LEU A 21 -17.26 11.14 -5.67
C LEU A 21 -16.72 10.47 -6.94
N TYR A 22 -16.38 11.23 -7.99
CA TYR A 22 -15.71 10.68 -9.19
C TYR A 22 -14.39 9.99 -8.85
N ARG A 23 -13.56 10.61 -8.00
CA ARG A 23 -12.29 10.01 -7.56
C ARG A 23 -12.54 8.69 -6.83
N TRP A 24 -13.50 8.67 -5.90
CA TRP A 24 -13.83 7.47 -5.12
C TRP A 24 -14.39 6.34 -5.96
N VAL A 25 -15.25 6.64 -6.94
CA VAL A 25 -15.73 5.64 -7.91
C VAL A 25 -14.55 5.04 -8.67
N SER A 26 -13.65 5.87 -9.20
CA SER A 26 -12.46 5.39 -9.93
C SER A 26 -11.50 4.59 -9.04
N GLU A 27 -11.27 5.04 -7.80
CA GLU A 27 -10.44 4.30 -6.83
C GLU A 27 -11.08 2.94 -6.49
N TYR A 28 -12.40 2.89 -6.34
CA TYR A 28 -13.14 1.64 -6.07
C TYR A 28 -13.15 0.69 -7.27
N GLU A 29 -13.35 1.18 -8.49
CA GLU A 29 -13.25 0.37 -9.71
C GLU A 29 -11.87 -0.27 -9.85
N LYS A 30 -10.82 0.47 -9.48
CA LYS A 30 -9.44 0.00 -9.62
C LYS A 30 -8.97 -0.91 -8.49
N TYR A 31 -9.32 -0.59 -7.25
CA TYR A 31 -8.77 -1.24 -6.05
C TYR A 31 -9.82 -1.98 -5.21
N GLY A 32 -11.10 -1.91 -5.58
CA GLY A 32 -12.20 -2.53 -4.86
C GLY A 32 -12.33 -2.01 -3.43
N VAL A 33 -12.63 -2.92 -2.50
CA VAL A 33 -12.74 -2.62 -1.06
C VAL A 33 -11.45 -1.99 -0.50
N SER A 34 -10.29 -2.30 -1.08
CA SER A 34 -9.02 -1.73 -0.66
C SER A 34 -8.91 -0.23 -0.91
N ALA A 35 -9.78 0.37 -1.74
CA ALA A 35 -9.83 1.81 -2.01
C ALA A 35 -10.09 2.67 -0.76
N PHE A 36 -10.75 2.10 0.26
CA PHE A 36 -11.17 2.80 1.48
C PHE A 36 -10.57 2.15 2.74
N PRO A 37 -9.25 2.26 2.98
CA PRO A 37 -8.58 1.66 4.13
C PRO A 37 -8.87 2.39 5.47
N GLY A 38 -9.69 3.44 5.47
CA GLY A 38 -10.07 4.19 6.67
C GLY A 38 -9.06 5.26 7.14
N LYS A 39 -7.84 5.32 6.57
CA LYS A 39 -6.81 6.33 6.91
C LYS A 39 -6.33 7.21 5.76
N GLY A 40 -7.02 7.21 4.61
CA GLY A 40 -6.66 8.02 3.44
C GLY A 40 -6.83 7.25 2.14
N SER A 41 -6.20 7.72 1.07
CA SER A 41 -6.19 6.99 -0.21
C SER A 41 -5.42 5.68 -0.06
N ALA A 42 -6.02 4.57 -0.50
CA ALA A 42 -5.41 3.24 -0.57
C ALA A 42 -3.99 3.22 -1.14
N LEU A 43 -3.75 4.10 -2.10
CA LEU A 43 -2.49 4.24 -2.81
C LEU A 43 -1.37 4.69 -1.86
N PHE A 44 -1.69 5.56 -0.91
CA PHE A 44 -0.75 6.05 0.09
C PHE A 44 -0.37 4.94 1.09
N ASP A 45 -1.34 4.18 1.56
CA ASP A 45 -1.10 3.09 2.51
C ASP A 45 -0.27 1.96 1.88
N LEU A 46 -0.58 1.59 0.62
CA LEU A 46 0.21 0.61 -0.12
C LEU A 46 1.64 1.10 -0.42
N GLN A 47 1.81 2.38 -0.74
CA GLN A 47 3.15 2.96 -0.95
C GLN A 47 3.96 3.00 0.35
N TYR A 48 3.31 3.33 1.47
CA TYR A 48 3.95 3.35 2.78
C TYR A 48 4.42 1.94 3.18
N GLU A 49 3.55 0.93 3.08
CA GLU A 49 3.91 -0.45 3.40
C GLU A 49 4.99 -0.99 2.46
N ASN A 50 4.94 -0.69 1.15
CA ASN A 50 6.01 -1.07 0.23
C ASN A 50 7.36 -0.46 0.63
N LYS A 51 7.38 0.82 1.00
CA LYS A 51 8.62 1.50 1.43
C LYS A 51 9.17 0.90 2.73
N LYS A 52 8.28 0.57 3.68
CA LYS A 52 8.64 -0.08 4.93
C LYS A 52 9.22 -1.48 4.69
N LEU A 53 8.54 -2.31 3.90
CA LEU A 53 8.98 -3.66 3.54
C LEU A 53 10.29 -3.66 2.74
N ALA A 54 10.50 -2.68 1.87
CA ALA A 54 11.75 -2.54 1.12
C ALA A 54 12.93 -2.27 2.06
N LYS A 55 12.76 -1.38 3.04
CA LYS A 55 13.78 -1.07 4.04
C LYS A 55 14.10 -2.28 4.92
N GLU A 56 13.08 -3.02 5.36
CA GLU A 56 13.27 -4.24 6.15
C GLU A 56 14.02 -5.32 5.35
N ASN A 57 13.66 -5.52 4.07
CA ASN A 57 14.38 -6.45 3.19
C ASN A 57 15.84 -6.08 2.99
N GLU A 58 16.16 -4.79 2.86
CA GLU A 58 17.53 -4.30 2.76
C GLU A 58 18.34 -4.66 4.02
N GLN A 59 17.80 -4.33 5.20
CA GLN A 59 18.42 -4.64 6.49
C GLN A 59 18.65 -6.15 6.67
N LEU A 60 17.65 -6.97 6.36
CA LEU A 60 17.76 -8.43 6.45
C LEU A 60 18.83 -8.99 5.50
N ARG A 61 18.98 -8.41 4.30
CA ARG A 61 20.02 -8.83 3.36
C ARG A 61 21.42 -8.50 3.89
N GLU A 62 21.60 -7.32 4.48
CA GLU A 62 22.86 -6.93 5.11
C GLU A 62 23.24 -7.85 6.28
N GLU A 63 22.28 -8.16 7.16
CA GLU A 63 22.48 -9.09 8.27
C GLU A 63 22.86 -10.50 7.76
N LEU A 64 22.17 -10.98 6.73
CA LEU A 64 22.44 -12.28 6.12
C LEU A 64 23.85 -12.32 5.51
N GLU A 65 24.28 -11.27 4.82
CA GLU A 65 25.65 -11.17 4.31
C GLU A 65 26.70 -11.17 5.43
N LEU A 66 26.45 -10.44 6.52
CA LEU A 66 27.33 -10.41 7.67
C LEU A 66 27.46 -11.79 8.30
N LEU A 67 26.35 -12.50 8.49
CA LEU A 67 26.33 -13.86 9.03
C LEU A 67 27.08 -14.85 8.13
N LYS A 68 26.93 -14.74 6.80
CA LYS A 68 27.70 -15.55 5.84
C LYS A 68 29.20 -15.30 5.96
N LYS A 69 29.63 -14.03 6.05
CA LYS A 69 31.05 -13.66 6.26
C LYS A 69 31.57 -14.25 7.57
N PHE A 70 30.78 -14.18 8.64
CA PHE A 70 31.14 -14.74 9.94
C PHE A 70 31.27 -16.27 9.89
N GLN A 71 30.36 -16.97 9.21
CA GLN A 71 30.46 -18.43 9.01
C GLN A 71 31.72 -18.84 8.25
N VAL A 72 32.14 -18.06 7.23
CA VAL A 72 33.40 -18.31 6.51
C VAL A 72 34.60 -18.10 7.44
N PHE A 73 34.60 -17.00 8.20
CA PHE A 73 35.64 -16.71 9.19
C PHE A 73 35.78 -17.84 10.22
N LEU A 74 34.68 -18.32 10.80
CA LEU A 74 34.70 -19.42 11.76
C LEU A 74 35.23 -20.73 11.16
N ARG A 75 34.90 -21.04 9.90
CA ARG A 75 35.42 -22.22 9.21
C ARG A 75 36.94 -22.14 8.99
N GLN A 76 37.45 -20.96 8.65
CA GLN A 76 38.89 -20.74 8.46
C GLN A 76 39.68 -20.80 9.78
N ASN A 77 39.06 -20.43 10.90
CA ASN A 77 39.70 -20.37 12.22
C ASN A 77 39.50 -21.65 13.06
N LYS A 78 38.80 -22.67 12.54
CA LYS A 78 38.78 -24.00 13.17
C LYS A 78 40.12 -24.69 12.91
N LYS A 79 41.01 -24.63 13.91
CA LYS A 79 42.14 -25.56 14.08
C LYS A 79 41.64 -26.96 14.40
#